data_AF-A0A2M6YUX4-F1
#
_entry.id   AF-A0A2M6YUX4-F1
#
_cell.length_a   1.000
_cell.length_b   1.000
_cell.length_c   1.000
_cell.angle_alpha   90.00
_cell.angle_beta   90.00
_cell.angle_gamma   90.00
#
_symmetry.space_group_name_H-M   'P 1'
#
loop_
_entity.id
_entity.type
_entity.pdbx_description
1 polymer ?
#
loop_
_entity_poly.entity_id
_entity_poly.type
_entity_poly.pdbx_seq_one_letter_code
_entity_poly.pdbx_strand_id
1 'polypeptide(L)'
;MLINSTLLDQLHSFTSAQMMRCMAHYNETKSRNIVQKNFEWIELFSKLYYESRAMRARDLDMPEVLEAQQLAWRFIGAGNHDFFVTCVDGRNMPLVMFSKPPHVGGVLRAPAGAVTGFMEGEKPGTVFIDDSSFVVRRVIKLLREKAGDTIYYGLDSHFGCAARYQIHSTEGGYQEDGGVRADIISKLMTARGILQLRREMKEKGEDVTEIIPTFFSFDPNTGGLFAGLELHLDEEEVAKNGYTKDLVKKLLDKGLIIDTLDILKNKKILNILSSKMKAKSADYRNKYSESLIANWKITSDLYQDGKGELFQYIFDKLVYAYGQSGWVIGTFDGIFTHTISERTLKQKAKFLLKNIVTRYSIAGIEDKWPFDSHSEEMVVITDGGYAPFSHINAFAVFSRDLNALLTNTKLTIDLVRSSRKENKIKDPVEKSKLTENDFLSAPVLISNKAILKDIQEESWKALTSLNLNTILGAINWDSNEVLNWRKSDFEEKIISISKNKKIKIELRDAFLFIDGLYELFDRLRIMMKDKYFRQMILHGNIVVLNTLVDNNRMAKYIAHFVI
;
A
#
# COMPACT_ATOMS: atom_id res chain seq x y z
N MET A 1 -22.56 -15.89 -10.00
CA MET A 1 -22.08 -14.71 -9.23
C MET A 1 -20.97 -15.16 -8.30
N LEU A 2 -19.91 -14.35 -8.18
CA LEU A 2 -18.73 -14.68 -7.37
C LEU A 2 -18.88 -14.28 -5.89
N ILE A 3 -19.93 -13.51 -5.58
CA ILE A 3 -20.25 -13.03 -4.23
C ILE A 3 -21.37 -13.90 -3.64
N ASN A 4 -21.23 -14.25 -2.36
CA ASN A 4 -22.26 -14.94 -1.57
C ASN A 4 -23.53 -14.06 -1.43
N SER A 5 -24.72 -14.66 -1.59
CA SER A 5 -26.01 -13.97 -1.43
C SER A 5 -26.13 -13.22 -0.11
N THR A 6 -25.62 -13.78 0.99
CA THR A 6 -25.64 -13.13 2.31
C THR A 6 -24.91 -11.78 2.30
N LEU A 7 -23.78 -11.68 1.60
CA LEU A 7 -23.02 -10.42 1.51
C LEU A 7 -23.76 -9.39 0.65
N LEU A 8 -24.43 -9.83 -0.42
CA LEU A 8 -25.26 -8.96 -1.26
C LEU A 8 -26.45 -8.41 -0.48
N ASP A 9 -27.10 -9.23 0.35
CA ASP A 9 -28.20 -8.82 1.20
C ASP A 9 -27.74 -7.79 2.26
N GLN A 10 -26.56 -8.02 2.86
CA GLN A 10 -25.95 -7.05 3.78
C GLN A 10 -25.63 -5.72 3.08
N LEU A 11 -25.02 -5.78 1.88
CA LEU A 11 -24.71 -4.59 1.10
C LEU A 11 -25.98 -3.79 0.76
N HIS A 12 -27.02 -4.48 0.27
CA HIS A 12 -28.29 -3.85 -0.07
C HIS A 12 -28.97 -3.24 1.16
N SER A 13 -28.99 -3.96 2.28
CA SER A 13 -29.59 -3.47 3.52
C SER A 13 -28.81 -2.27 4.11
N PHE A 14 -27.47 -2.29 4.05
CA PHE A 14 -26.65 -1.14 4.45
C PHE A 14 -26.90 0.08 3.55
N THR A 15 -26.79 -0.09 2.24
CA THR A 15 -26.94 1.01 1.27
C THR A 15 -28.33 1.64 1.34
N SER A 16 -29.38 0.83 1.47
CA SER A 16 -30.75 1.31 1.66
C SER A 16 -30.91 2.11 2.95
N ALA A 17 -30.38 1.62 4.07
CA ALA A 17 -30.46 2.32 5.35
C ALA A 17 -29.70 3.65 5.33
N GLN A 18 -28.49 3.67 4.77
CA GLN A 18 -27.69 4.88 4.64
C GLN A 18 -28.32 5.89 3.68
N MET A 19 -28.89 5.44 2.56
CA MET A 19 -29.64 6.30 1.64
C MET A 19 -30.78 7.02 2.35
N MET A 20 -31.58 6.29 3.14
CA MET A 20 -32.71 6.87 3.87
C MET A 20 -32.27 7.92 4.89
N ARG A 21 -31.12 7.72 5.57
CA ARG A 21 -30.53 8.73 6.47
C ARG A 21 -30.08 9.97 5.70
N CYS A 22 -29.35 9.80 4.60
CA CYS A 22 -28.90 10.92 3.79
C CYS A 22 -30.08 11.71 3.20
N MET A 23 -31.13 11.03 2.74
CA MET A 23 -32.32 11.70 2.20
C MET A 23 -33.06 12.53 3.25
N ALA A 24 -33.00 12.17 4.53
CA ALA A 24 -33.63 12.93 5.61
C ALA A 24 -33.01 14.33 5.82
N HIS A 25 -31.79 14.56 5.30
CA HIS A 25 -31.15 15.88 5.33
C HIS A 25 -31.60 16.82 4.21
N TYR A 26 -32.41 16.34 3.26
CA TYR A 26 -32.85 17.13 2.13
C TYR A 26 -34.37 17.26 2.11
N ASN A 27 -34.88 18.50 2.11
CA ASN A 27 -36.30 18.77 1.96
C ASN A 27 -36.74 18.78 0.49
N GLU A 28 -35.84 19.14 -0.43
CA GLU A 28 -36.14 19.28 -1.85
C GLU A 28 -36.17 17.92 -2.57
N THR A 29 -37.24 17.67 -3.32
CA THR A 29 -37.41 16.44 -4.12
C THR A 29 -36.26 16.22 -5.10
N LYS A 30 -35.73 17.28 -5.72
CA LYS A 30 -34.60 17.19 -6.66
C LYS A 30 -33.35 16.62 -5.98
N SER A 31 -32.99 17.16 -4.83
CA SER A 31 -31.82 16.71 -4.04
C SER A 31 -32.00 15.28 -3.53
N ARG A 32 -33.21 14.94 -3.06
CA ARG A 32 -33.55 13.55 -2.68
C ARG A 32 -33.42 12.56 -3.83
N ASN A 33 -33.83 12.94 -5.04
CA ASN A 33 -33.67 12.12 -6.24
C ASN A 33 -32.21 11.91 -6.63
N ILE A 34 -31.36 12.94 -6.46
CA ILE A 34 -29.90 12.81 -6.69
C ILE A 34 -29.29 11.82 -5.70
N VAL A 35 -29.63 11.94 -4.41
CA VAL A 35 -29.18 10.98 -3.38
C VAL A 35 -29.60 9.56 -3.76
N GLN A 36 -30.86 9.35 -4.14
CA GLN A 36 -31.33 8.03 -4.56
C GLN A 36 -30.52 7.46 -5.74
N LYS A 37 -30.32 8.24 -6.80
CA LYS A 37 -29.49 7.81 -7.95
C LYS A 37 -28.06 7.47 -7.54
N ASN A 38 -27.47 8.29 -6.67
CA ASN A 38 -26.12 8.05 -6.16
C ASN A 38 -26.04 6.74 -5.36
N PHE A 39 -27.04 6.41 -4.56
CA PHE A 39 -27.04 5.16 -3.79
C PHE A 39 -27.36 3.93 -4.66
N GLU A 40 -28.20 4.05 -5.70
CA GLU A 40 -28.35 3.03 -6.74
C GLU A 40 -26.99 2.74 -7.42
N TRP A 41 -26.23 3.79 -7.75
CA TRP A 41 -24.87 3.64 -8.30
C TRP A 41 -23.90 3.02 -7.29
N ILE A 42 -23.90 3.47 -6.02
CA ILE A 42 -23.03 2.92 -4.97
C ILE A 42 -23.26 1.41 -4.79
N GLU A 43 -24.50 0.94 -4.84
CA GLU A 43 -24.79 -0.49 -4.73
C GLU A 43 -24.16 -1.28 -5.89
N LEU A 44 -24.30 -0.81 -7.13
CA LEU A 44 -23.72 -1.44 -8.32
C LEU A 44 -22.18 -1.38 -8.32
N PHE A 45 -21.62 -0.22 -8.00
CA PHE A 45 -20.17 -0.02 -7.88
C PHE A 45 -19.57 -0.94 -6.81
N SER A 46 -20.24 -1.06 -5.66
CA SER A 46 -19.79 -1.92 -4.55
C SER A 46 -19.84 -3.41 -4.92
N LYS A 47 -20.82 -3.84 -5.73
CA LYS A 47 -20.87 -5.20 -6.28
C LYS A 47 -19.65 -5.47 -7.16
N LEU A 48 -19.37 -4.60 -8.15
CA LEU A 48 -18.18 -4.73 -9.01
C LEU A 48 -16.87 -4.76 -8.20
N TYR A 49 -16.77 -3.89 -7.19
CA TYR A 49 -15.64 -3.86 -6.28
C TYR A 49 -15.47 -5.21 -5.55
N TYR A 50 -16.51 -5.73 -4.90
CA TYR A 50 -16.42 -6.99 -4.16
C TYR A 50 -16.18 -8.20 -5.07
N GLU A 51 -16.72 -8.21 -6.30
CA GLU A 51 -16.45 -9.26 -7.29
C GLU A 51 -14.96 -9.28 -7.63
N SER A 52 -14.38 -8.12 -7.92
CA SER A 52 -12.95 -8.00 -8.22
C SER A 52 -12.06 -8.44 -7.05
N ARG A 53 -12.47 -8.17 -5.80
CA ARG A 53 -11.75 -8.63 -4.62
C ARG A 53 -11.91 -10.14 -4.37
N ALA A 54 -13.09 -10.71 -4.64
CA ALA A 54 -13.33 -12.15 -4.53
C ALA A 54 -12.56 -12.95 -5.60
N MET A 55 -12.40 -12.39 -6.81
CA MET A 55 -11.50 -12.95 -7.82
C MET A 55 -10.07 -13.02 -7.31
N ARG A 56 -9.51 -11.88 -6.89
CA ARG A 56 -8.13 -11.83 -6.37
C ARG A 56 -7.93 -12.76 -5.18
N ALA A 57 -8.86 -12.78 -4.22
CA ALA A 57 -8.75 -13.63 -3.04
C ALA A 57 -8.61 -15.11 -3.41
N ARG A 58 -9.37 -15.59 -4.41
CA ARG A 58 -9.24 -16.96 -4.92
C ARG A 58 -7.95 -17.19 -5.65
N ASP A 59 -7.44 -16.20 -6.39
CA ASP A 59 -6.12 -16.33 -7.01
C ASP A 59 -5.03 -16.57 -5.95
N LEU A 60 -5.16 -15.99 -4.75
CA LEU A 60 -4.17 -16.17 -3.67
C LEU A 60 -4.09 -17.60 -3.15
N ASP A 61 -5.15 -18.39 -3.31
CA ASP A 61 -5.22 -19.79 -2.92
C ASP A 61 -4.72 -20.75 -4.01
N MET A 62 -4.34 -20.23 -5.19
CA MET A 62 -3.87 -21.05 -6.30
C MET A 62 -2.46 -21.61 -6.04
N PRO A 63 -2.17 -22.87 -6.42
CA PRO A 63 -0.85 -23.49 -6.25
C PRO A 63 0.30 -22.68 -6.85
N GLU A 64 0.07 -22.00 -7.97
CA GLU A 64 1.03 -21.13 -8.66
C GLU A 64 1.47 -19.97 -7.76
N VAL A 65 0.56 -19.41 -6.96
CA VAL A 65 0.88 -18.33 -6.02
C VAL A 65 1.73 -18.87 -4.88
N LEU A 66 1.42 -20.05 -4.35
CA LEU A 66 2.23 -20.70 -3.32
C LEU A 66 3.65 -21.02 -3.84
N GLU A 67 3.77 -21.52 -5.07
CA GLU A 67 5.08 -21.74 -5.70
C GLU A 67 5.85 -20.42 -5.86
N ALA A 68 5.18 -19.34 -6.28
CA ALA A 68 5.81 -18.03 -6.42
C ALA A 68 6.28 -17.47 -5.06
N GLN A 69 5.51 -17.68 -3.98
CA GLN A 69 5.91 -17.34 -2.63
C GLN A 69 7.19 -18.07 -2.22
N GLN A 70 7.29 -19.38 -2.50
CA GLN A 70 8.48 -20.18 -2.19
C GLN A 70 9.70 -19.71 -2.99
N LEU A 71 9.55 -19.42 -4.28
CA LEU A 71 10.63 -18.86 -5.10
C LEU A 71 11.11 -17.52 -4.56
N ALA A 72 10.18 -16.64 -4.17
CA ALA A 72 10.52 -15.36 -3.54
C ALA A 72 11.24 -15.53 -2.20
N TRP A 73 10.80 -16.46 -1.35
CA TRP A 73 11.46 -16.77 -0.08
C TRP A 73 12.89 -17.26 -0.28
N ARG A 74 13.12 -18.16 -1.25
CA ARG A 74 14.47 -18.63 -1.61
C ARG A 74 15.33 -17.48 -2.14
N PHE A 75 14.75 -16.62 -2.97
CA PHE A 75 15.43 -15.45 -3.52
C PHE A 75 15.85 -14.45 -2.44
N ILE A 76 15.01 -14.23 -1.43
CA ILE A 76 15.32 -13.38 -0.26
C ILE A 76 16.39 -14.05 0.62
N GLY A 77 16.28 -15.36 0.85
CA GLY A 77 17.21 -16.19 1.60
C GLY A 77 16.66 -16.61 2.98
N ALA A 78 17.16 -17.73 3.51
CA ALA A 78 16.78 -18.20 4.83
C ALA A 78 17.24 -17.21 5.92
N GLY A 79 16.38 -16.93 6.90
CA GLY A 79 16.65 -15.93 7.95
C GLY A 79 16.61 -14.47 7.44
N ASN A 80 16.21 -14.24 6.19
CA ASN A 80 16.08 -12.90 5.63
C ASN A 80 14.60 -12.55 5.39
N HIS A 81 14.26 -11.28 5.57
CA HIS A 81 12.94 -10.72 5.30
C HIS A 81 13.08 -9.47 4.43
N ASP A 82 12.08 -9.17 3.61
CA ASP A 82 11.97 -7.88 2.92
C ASP A 82 10.81 -7.06 3.49
N PHE A 83 11.02 -5.77 3.66
CA PHE A 83 9.99 -4.83 4.10
C PHE A 83 10.07 -3.56 3.27
N PHE A 84 8.99 -3.21 2.58
CA PHE A 84 8.94 -2.01 1.74
C PHE A 84 8.13 -0.89 2.39
N VAL A 85 8.68 0.32 2.37
CA VAL A 85 7.95 1.56 2.62
C VAL A 85 7.76 2.26 1.28
N THR A 86 6.51 2.37 0.83
CA THR A 86 6.15 2.94 -0.48
C THR A 86 5.04 3.97 -0.36
N CYS A 87 4.81 4.74 -1.42
CA CYS A 87 3.71 5.70 -1.45
C CYS A 87 2.34 5.00 -1.56
N VAL A 88 1.27 5.66 -1.10
CA VAL A 88 -0.11 5.24 -1.39
C VAL A 88 -0.51 5.43 -2.86
N ASP A 89 0.30 6.15 -3.64
CA ASP A 89 0.13 6.35 -5.08
C ASP A 89 -0.14 5.01 -5.78
N GLY A 90 -1.29 4.88 -6.45
CA GLY A 90 -1.70 3.63 -7.08
C GLY A 90 -0.86 3.23 -8.29
N ARG A 91 0.01 4.10 -8.80
CA ARG A 91 1.03 3.77 -9.80
C ARG A 91 2.25 3.09 -9.17
N ASN A 92 2.44 3.27 -7.87
CA ASN A 92 3.59 2.83 -7.08
C ASN A 92 3.23 1.62 -6.20
N MET A 93 2.81 0.51 -6.82
CA MET A 93 2.41 -0.71 -6.12
C MET A 93 3.55 -1.74 -6.11
N PRO A 94 3.84 -2.41 -4.98
CA PRO A 94 4.89 -3.44 -4.92
C PRO A 94 4.71 -4.58 -5.93
N LEU A 95 3.46 -4.92 -6.28
CA LEU A 95 3.17 -5.92 -7.30
C LEU A 95 3.57 -5.43 -8.71
N VAL A 96 3.37 -4.16 -9.05
CA VAL A 96 3.76 -3.63 -10.36
C VAL A 96 5.24 -3.29 -10.46
N MET A 97 5.89 -3.00 -9.33
CA MET A 97 7.32 -2.72 -9.27
C MET A 97 8.16 -4.00 -9.27
N PHE A 98 7.71 -5.01 -8.54
CA PHE A 98 8.53 -6.18 -8.21
C PHE A 98 7.79 -7.52 -8.32
N SER A 99 6.59 -7.58 -8.88
CA SER A 99 5.74 -8.80 -8.83
C SER A 99 5.67 -9.39 -7.41
N LYS A 100 5.61 -8.54 -6.36
CA LYS A 100 5.71 -9.00 -4.98
C LYS A 100 4.57 -9.99 -4.65
N PRO A 101 4.88 -11.26 -4.29
CA PRO A 101 3.84 -12.22 -3.93
C PRO A 101 3.11 -11.80 -2.65
N PRO A 102 1.86 -12.25 -2.47
CA PRO A 102 1.12 -12.00 -1.25
C PRO A 102 1.78 -12.77 -0.10
N HIS A 103 1.64 -12.29 1.13
CA HIS A 103 2.15 -12.94 2.35
C HIS A 103 3.67 -13.15 2.42
N VAL A 104 4.46 -12.62 1.48
CA VAL A 104 5.92 -12.60 1.53
C VAL A 104 6.41 -11.23 1.99
N GLY A 105 7.13 -11.21 3.11
CA GLY A 105 7.64 -9.98 3.73
C GLY A 105 6.55 -8.99 4.15
N GLY A 106 6.91 -7.71 4.19
CA GLY A 106 6.00 -6.64 4.59
C GLY A 106 5.97 -5.46 3.62
N VAL A 107 4.87 -4.72 3.66
CA VAL A 107 4.70 -3.45 2.95
C VAL A 107 3.95 -2.48 3.87
N LEU A 108 4.51 -1.29 4.06
CA LEU A 108 3.84 -0.13 4.60
C LEU A 108 3.64 0.88 3.47
N ARG A 109 2.42 1.39 3.34
CA ARG A 109 2.07 2.40 2.34
C ARG A 109 1.52 3.65 3.02
N ALA A 110 2.20 4.77 2.87
CA ALA A 110 1.79 6.07 3.40
C ALA A 110 1.94 7.15 2.32
N PRO A 111 1.25 8.30 2.39
CA PRO A 111 1.52 9.40 1.44
C PRO A 111 3.01 9.74 1.42
N ALA A 112 3.60 9.82 0.21
CA ALA A 112 5.04 9.92 -0.01
C ALA A 112 5.89 8.80 0.63
N GLY A 113 5.29 7.70 1.11
CA GLY A 113 5.97 6.75 1.99
C GLY A 113 6.53 7.40 3.26
N ALA A 114 5.96 8.54 3.69
CA ALA A 114 6.38 9.28 4.85
C ALA A 114 5.94 8.51 6.11
N VAL A 115 6.91 7.98 6.84
CA VAL A 115 6.68 7.34 8.13
C VAL A 115 6.90 8.38 9.24
N THR A 116 5.96 8.44 10.18
CA THR A 116 6.02 9.36 11.30
C THR A 116 7.02 8.85 12.36
N GLY A 117 7.81 9.76 12.94
CA GLY A 117 8.63 9.49 14.12
C GLY A 117 10.13 9.33 13.90
N PHE A 118 10.62 9.54 12.68
CA PHE A 118 12.05 9.76 12.42
C PHE A 118 12.21 11.09 11.68
N MET A 119 12.86 12.06 12.32
CA MET A 119 12.98 13.42 11.81
C MET A 119 14.42 13.92 11.94
N GLU A 120 14.77 14.97 11.21
CA GLU A 120 16.04 15.65 11.43
C GLU A 120 16.12 16.16 12.88
N GLY A 121 17.23 15.90 13.55
CA GLY A 121 17.45 16.37 14.91
C GLY A 121 17.91 17.83 14.95
N GLU A 122 18.00 18.39 16.17
CA GLU A 122 18.43 19.79 16.35
C GLU A 122 19.86 20.07 15.88
N LYS A 123 20.70 19.03 15.77
CA LYS A 123 22.08 19.14 15.30
C LYS A 123 22.18 18.56 13.89
N PRO A 124 22.94 19.19 12.98
CA PRO A 124 23.17 18.65 11.65
C PRO A 124 23.64 17.19 11.71
N GLY A 125 22.97 16.32 10.95
CA GLY A 125 23.30 14.90 10.88
C GLY A 125 22.75 14.02 12.01
N THR A 126 22.07 14.58 13.02
CA THR A 126 21.38 13.77 14.04
C THR A 126 19.94 13.48 13.65
N VAL A 127 19.34 12.46 14.29
CA VAL A 127 17.94 12.09 14.09
C VAL A 127 17.20 12.23 15.41
N PHE A 128 16.04 12.89 15.35
CA PHE A 128 15.05 12.85 16.41
C PHE A 128 14.14 11.63 16.21
N ILE A 129 13.94 10.87 17.29
CA ILE A 129 13.09 9.68 17.33
C ILE A 129 11.90 9.96 18.25
N ASP A 130 10.69 9.90 17.70
CA ASP A 130 9.45 10.00 18.49
C ASP A 130 9.04 8.61 18.99
N ASP A 131 9.40 8.29 20.23
CA ASP A 131 9.07 7.01 20.87
C ASP A 131 7.55 6.75 20.98
N SER A 132 6.73 7.80 20.88
CA SER A 132 5.27 7.68 20.90
C SER A 132 4.70 7.27 19.52
N SER A 133 5.48 7.43 18.45
CA SER A 133 5.07 7.08 17.10
C SER A 133 4.68 5.60 16.99
N PHE A 134 3.61 5.35 16.24
CA PHE A 134 3.22 3.99 15.89
C PHE A 134 4.34 3.26 15.13
N VAL A 135 4.99 3.94 14.18
CA VAL A 135 6.02 3.31 13.34
C VAL A 135 7.24 2.95 14.17
N VAL A 136 7.72 3.86 15.03
CA VAL A 136 8.86 3.62 15.93
C VAL A 136 8.61 2.40 16.81
N ARG A 137 7.43 2.33 17.47
CA ARG A 137 7.05 1.17 18.30
C ARG A 137 6.99 -0.13 17.50
N ARG A 138 6.57 -0.08 16.22
CA ARG A 138 6.58 -1.25 15.33
C ARG A 138 7.97 -1.66 14.90
N VAL A 139 8.87 -0.72 14.64
CA VAL A 139 10.29 -1.01 14.35
C VAL A 139 10.93 -1.68 15.56
N ILE A 140 10.75 -1.14 16.77
CA ILE A 140 11.28 -1.75 18.01
C ILE A 140 10.73 -3.17 18.19
N LYS A 141 9.43 -3.36 17.98
CA LYS A 141 8.81 -4.68 18.05
C LYS A 141 9.41 -5.65 17.01
N LEU A 142 9.58 -5.20 15.76
CA LEU A 142 10.17 -5.97 14.67
C LEU A 142 11.62 -6.35 14.98
N LEU A 143 12.42 -5.42 15.53
CA LEU A 143 13.81 -5.65 15.94
C LEU A 143 13.91 -6.83 16.93
N ARG A 144 12.97 -6.93 17.87
CA ARG A 144 12.92 -8.01 18.88
C ARG A 144 12.35 -9.32 18.35
N GLU A 145 11.21 -9.28 17.65
CA GLU A 145 10.52 -10.49 17.17
C GLU A 145 11.30 -11.24 16.08
N LYS A 146 12.27 -10.58 15.45
CA LYS A 146 13.11 -11.13 14.38
C LYS A 146 14.59 -11.22 14.78
N ALA A 147 14.88 -11.30 16.07
CA ALA A 147 16.25 -11.51 16.56
C ALA A 147 16.92 -12.70 15.85
N GLY A 148 18.19 -12.54 15.45
CA GLY A 148 18.92 -13.51 14.62
C GLY A 148 18.68 -13.42 13.10
N ASP A 149 17.59 -12.79 12.64
CA ASP A 149 17.30 -12.60 11.22
C ASP A 149 17.92 -11.30 10.66
N THR A 150 17.83 -11.11 9.34
CA THR A 150 18.12 -9.85 8.63
C THR A 150 16.87 -9.33 7.92
N ILE A 151 16.63 -8.02 7.98
CA ILE A 151 15.52 -7.34 7.29
C ILE A 151 16.08 -6.34 6.29
N TYR A 152 15.80 -6.58 5.02
CA TYR A 152 16.06 -5.64 3.94
C TYR A 152 14.92 -4.63 3.87
N TYR A 153 15.21 -3.40 4.30
CA TYR A 153 14.21 -2.35 4.47
C TYR A 153 14.22 -1.43 3.24
N GLY A 154 13.40 -1.76 2.26
CA GLY A 154 13.25 -1.01 1.01
C GLY A 154 12.57 0.33 1.21
N LEU A 155 13.25 1.41 0.85
CA LEU A 155 12.79 2.79 1.00
C LEU A 155 12.65 3.41 -0.39
N ASP A 156 11.41 3.58 -0.84
CA ASP A 156 11.11 4.17 -2.14
C ASP A 156 10.98 5.70 -2.07
N SER A 157 11.59 6.38 -3.03
CA SER A 157 11.38 7.81 -3.30
C SER A 157 10.99 8.04 -4.76
N HIS A 158 9.76 7.68 -5.10
CA HIS A 158 9.31 7.69 -6.49
C HIS A 158 9.17 9.08 -7.11
N PHE A 159 9.37 9.16 -8.43
CA PHE A 159 9.17 10.38 -9.22
C PHE A 159 7.69 10.78 -9.31
N GLY A 160 7.44 12.09 -9.39
CA GLY A 160 6.08 12.63 -9.60
C GLY A 160 5.13 12.40 -8.42
N CYS A 161 5.65 12.38 -7.19
CA CYS A 161 4.85 12.17 -5.98
C CYS A 161 4.07 13.43 -5.59
N ALA A 162 2.76 13.45 -5.85
CA ALA A 162 1.89 14.57 -5.48
C ALA A 162 1.90 14.88 -3.98
N ALA A 163 1.91 13.85 -3.13
CA ALA A 163 1.95 14.02 -1.68
C ALA A 163 3.26 14.70 -1.22
N ARG A 164 4.41 14.29 -1.77
CA ARG A 164 5.70 14.90 -1.42
C ARG A 164 5.80 16.34 -1.91
N TYR A 165 5.33 16.60 -3.13
CA TYR A 165 5.26 17.97 -3.68
C TYR A 165 4.46 18.88 -2.74
N GLN A 166 3.30 18.41 -2.28
CA GLN A 166 2.45 19.18 -1.35
C GLN A 166 3.16 19.42 0.00
N ILE A 167 3.74 18.38 0.61
CA ILE A 167 4.47 18.52 1.89
C ILE A 167 5.63 19.51 1.75
N HIS A 168 6.42 19.39 0.68
CA HIS A 168 7.55 20.28 0.45
C HIS A 168 7.12 21.74 0.20
N SER A 169 6.06 21.93 -0.58
CA SER A 169 5.50 23.27 -0.83
C SER A 169 5.00 23.92 0.47
N THR A 170 4.40 23.14 1.38
CA THR A 170 3.95 23.65 2.68
C THR A 170 5.10 23.99 3.64
N GLU A 171 6.27 23.39 3.45
CA GLU A 171 7.51 23.71 4.18
C GLU A 171 8.20 24.97 3.61
N GLY A 172 7.62 25.60 2.58
CA GLY A 172 8.19 26.78 1.92
C GLY A 172 9.28 26.46 0.89
N GLY A 173 9.51 25.18 0.60
CA GLY A 173 10.49 24.72 -0.38
C GLY A 173 9.91 24.65 -1.80
N TYR A 174 10.78 24.88 -2.78
CA TYR A 174 10.48 24.61 -4.19
C TYR A 174 11.68 23.90 -4.83
N GLN A 175 11.41 22.80 -5.53
CA GLN A 175 12.38 22.05 -6.33
C GLN A 175 11.72 21.60 -7.63
N GLU A 176 12.47 21.64 -8.74
CA GLU A 176 11.96 21.29 -10.07
C GLU A 176 11.66 19.79 -10.22
N ASP A 177 12.25 18.95 -9.36
CA ASP A 177 12.07 17.50 -9.37
C ASP A 177 10.77 17.02 -8.70
N GLY A 178 9.90 17.95 -8.27
CA GLY A 178 8.65 17.62 -7.59
C GLY A 178 8.84 17.11 -6.15
N GLY A 179 10.00 17.34 -5.55
CA GLY A 179 10.34 16.97 -4.17
C GLY A 179 11.00 15.59 -4.03
N VAL A 180 11.52 15.00 -5.12
CA VAL A 180 12.21 13.70 -5.07
C VAL A 180 13.42 13.76 -4.15
N ARG A 181 14.27 14.80 -4.27
CA ARG A 181 15.39 15.01 -3.35
C ARG A 181 14.93 15.10 -1.89
N ALA A 182 13.90 15.90 -1.62
CA ALA A 182 13.36 16.04 -0.27
C ALA A 182 12.87 14.71 0.31
N ASP A 183 12.27 13.84 -0.52
CA ASP A 183 11.86 12.51 -0.07
C ASP A 183 13.05 11.60 0.23
N ILE A 184 14.08 11.59 -0.61
CA ILE A 184 15.31 10.80 -0.36
C ILE A 184 15.92 11.22 0.98
N ILE A 185 16.00 12.52 1.28
CA ILE A 185 16.49 13.02 2.58
C ILE A 185 15.62 12.50 3.74
N SER A 186 14.29 12.55 3.60
CA SER A 186 13.37 12.01 4.61
C SER A 186 13.57 10.50 4.83
N LYS A 187 13.79 9.73 3.75
CA LYS A 187 14.11 8.29 3.84
C LYS A 187 15.47 8.04 4.48
N LEU A 188 16.46 8.90 4.25
CA LEU A 188 17.74 8.83 4.96
C LEU A 188 17.55 9.06 6.47
N MET A 189 16.69 10.00 6.90
CA MET A 189 16.39 10.18 8.33
C MET A 189 15.73 8.94 8.92
N THR A 190 14.79 8.34 8.20
CA THR A 190 14.16 7.07 8.60
C THR A 190 15.21 5.97 8.79
N ALA A 191 16.08 5.76 7.80
CA ALA A 191 17.15 4.77 7.86
C ALA A 191 18.10 5.02 9.04
N ARG A 192 18.54 6.28 9.23
CA ARG A 192 19.41 6.68 10.33
C ARG A 192 18.77 6.41 11.69
N GLY A 193 17.49 6.78 11.87
CA GLY A 193 16.75 6.53 13.11
C GLY A 193 16.60 5.05 13.44
N ILE A 194 16.29 4.22 12.44
CA ILE A 194 16.21 2.75 12.62
C ILE A 194 17.57 2.17 13.04
N LEU A 195 18.66 2.59 12.38
CA LEU A 195 20.01 2.13 12.71
C LEU A 195 20.45 2.61 14.10
N GLN A 196 20.09 3.83 14.49
CA GLN A 196 20.33 4.37 15.82
C GLN A 196 19.59 3.55 16.90
N LEU A 197 18.29 3.29 16.74
CA LEU A 197 17.51 2.45 17.65
C LEU A 197 18.14 1.07 17.84
N ARG A 198 18.51 0.42 16.72
CA ARG A 198 19.16 -0.89 16.78
C ARG A 198 20.48 -0.83 17.55
N ARG A 199 21.32 0.18 17.31
CA ARG A 199 22.59 0.36 18.02
C ARG A 199 22.35 0.52 19.52
N GLU A 200 21.45 1.40 19.92
CA GLU A 200 21.11 1.65 21.33
C GLU A 200 20.57 0.40 22.03
N MET A 201 19.77 -0.41 21.34
CA MET A 201 19.28 -1.70 21.88
C MET A 201 20.43 -2.72 22.04
N LYS A 202 21.36 -2.80 21.08
CA LYS A 202 22.54 -3.66 21.19
C LYS A 202 23.48 -3.25 22.32
N GLU A 203 23.68 -1.94 22.52
CA GLU A 203 24.49 -1.39 23.61
C GLU A 203 23.90 -1.73 25.00
N LYS A 204 22.57 -1.95 25.07
CA LYS A 204 21.87 -2.46 26.25
C LYS A 204 21.91 -3.99 26.40
N GLY A 205 22.56 -4.69 25.49
CA GLY A 205 22.64 -6.16 25.48
C GLY A 205 21.39 -6.87 24.95
N GLU A 206 20.47 -6.17 24.28
CA GLU A 206 19.32 -6.82 23.64
C GLU A 206 19.76 -7.56 22.36
N ASP A 207 19.27 -8.79 22.19
CA ASP A 207 19.37 -9.50 20.91
C ASP A 207 18.34 -8.94 19.94
N VAL A 208 18.81 -8.38 18.83
CA VAL A 208 17.98 -7.67 17.85
C VAL A 208 18.39 -8.02 16.43
N THR A 209 17.39 -8.08 15.55
CA THR A 209 17.54 -8.32 14.12
C THR A 209 18.50 -7.31 13.47
N GLU A 210 19.12 -7.70 12.37
CA GLU A 210 19.81 -6.77 11.51
C GLU A 210 18.83 -6.07 10.56
N ILE A 211 18.97 -4.76 10.37
CA ILE A 211 18.20 -4.02 9.37
C ILE A 211 19.17 -3.38 8.38
N ILE A 212 18.95 -3.63 7.10
CA ILE A 212 19.73 -3.08 5.99
C ILE A 212 18.81 -2.17 5.16
N PRO A 213 18.90 -0.84 5.34
CA PRO A 213 18.16 0.11 4.52
C PRO A 213 18.58 0.00 3.04
N THR A 214 17.61 -0.10 2.14
CA THR A 214 17.84 -0.18 0.70
C THR A 214 17.05 0.90 -0.01
N PHE A 215 17.75 1.96 -0.42
CA PHE A 215 17.16 3.07 -1.17
C PHE A 215 16.99 2.73 -2.64
N PHE A 216 15.86 3.13 -3.20
CA PHE A 216 15.57 3.13 -4.62
C PHE A 216 14.50 4.18 -4.95
N SER A 217 14.39 4.56 -6.22
CA SER A 217 13.38 5.51 -6.68
C SER A 217 12.66 4.94 -7.89
N PHE A 218 11.38 4.60 -7.74
CA PHE A 218 10.56 4.14 -8.86
C PHE A 218 10.11 5.32 -9.74
N ASP A 219 10.11 5.16 -11.07
CA ASP A 219 9.49 6.14 -11.97
C ASP A 219 8.16 5.58 -12.50
N PRO A 220 7.01 6.08 -12.03
CA PRO A 220 5.73 5.60 -12.48
C PRO A 220 5.45 5.93 -13.95
N ASN A 221 6.15 6.85 -14.61
CA ASN A 221 5.91 7.12 -16.03
C ASN A 221 6.49 6.04 -16.95
N THR A 222 7.60 5.44 -16.51
CA THR A 222 8.34 4.46 -17.31
C THR A 222 8.22 3.04 -16.76
N GLY A 223 7.91 2.87 -15.47
CA GLY A 223 7.99 1.59 -14.77
C GLY A 223 9.42 1.15 -14.43
N GLY A 224 10.40 2.03 -14.69
CA GLY A 224 11.80 1.83 -14.33
C GLY A 224 12.08 2.15 -12.87
N LEU A 225 13.25 1.74 -12.40
CA LEU A 225 13.72 1.95 -11.04
C LEU A 225 15.14 2.48 -11.07
N PHE A 226 15.36 3.55 -10.31
CA PHE A 226 16.65 4.20 -10.15
C PHE A 226 17.35 3.79 -8.85
N ALA A 227 18.63 3.45 -8.94
CA ALA A 227 19.50 3.25 -7.78
C ALA A 227 20.70 4.19 -7.83
N GLY A 228 21.11 4.71 -6.67
CA GLY A 228 22.28 5.58 -6.53
C GLY A 228 21.96 7.07 -6.48
N LEU A 229 20.70 7.50 -6.60
CA LEU A 229 20.36 8.92 -6.46
C LEU A 229 20.83 9.46 -5.11
N GLU A 230 20.69 8.68 -4.04
CA GLU A 230 21.09 9.06 -2.67
C GLU A 230 22.57 9.42 -2.51
N LEU A 231 23.42 9.05 -3.47
CA LEU A 231 24.86 9.31 -3.46
C LEU A 231 25.21 10.76 -3.85
N HIS A 232 24.26 11.49 -4.43
CA HIS A 232 24.49 12.79 -5.07
C HIS A 232 23.74 13.96 -4.42
N LEU A 233 23.16 13.76 -3.22
CA LEU A 233 22.28 14.75 -2.57
C LEU A 233 22.93 16.10 -2.25
N ASP A 234 24.25 16.07 -2.05
CA ASP A 234 25.08 17.21 -1.65
C ASP A 234 25.74 17.90 -2.86
N GLU A 235 25.56 17.38 -4.08
CA GLU A 235 26.01 18.08 -5.29
C GLU A 235 25.24 19.41 -5.41
N GLU A 236 25.96 20.50 -5.71
CA GLU A 236 25.39 21.86 -5.72
C GLU A 236 24.17 21.98 -6.65
N GLU A 237 24.22 21.33 -7.81
CA GLU A 237 23.13 21.30 -8.79
C GLU A 237 21.89 20.57 -8.24
N VAL A 238 22.08 19.42 -7.56
CA VAL A 238 21.03 18.64 -6.90
C VAL A 238 20.44 19.42 -5.71
N ALA A 239 21.28 20.06 -4.90
CA ALA A 239 20.84 20.83 -3.74
C ALA A 239 19.96 22.02 -4.13
N LYS A 240 20.28 22.70 -5.25
CA LYS A 240 19.54 23.86 -5.75
C LYS A 240 18.26 23.48 -6.50
N ASN A 241 18.34 22.54 -7.44
CA ASN A 241 17.27 22.29 -8.41
C ASN A 241 16.52 20.96 -8.17
N GLY A 242 17.10 20.04 -7.40
CA GLY A 242 16.66 18.66 -7.32
C GLY A 242 17.13 17.82 -8.52
N TYR A 243 16.60 16.60 -8.65
CA TYR A 243 16.89 15.68 -9.75
C TYR A 243 16.11 16.01 -11.03
N THR A 244 16.56 17.03 -11.75
CA THR A 244 16.01 17.37 -13.08
C THR A 244 16.28 16.26 -14.11
N LYS A 245 15.49 16.21 -15.19
CA LYS A 245 15.67 15.20 -16.25
C LYS A 245 17.07 15.21 -16.86
N ASP A 246 17.64 16.40 -17.09
CA ASP A 246 18.97 16.57 -17.67
C ASP A 246 20.07 16.10 -16.72
N LEU A 247 19.91 16.37 -15.42
CA LEU A 247 20.85 15.92 -14.40
C LEU A 247 20.81 14.39 -14.23
N VAL A 248 19.61 13.80 -14.17
CA VAL A 248 19.43 12.35 -14.13
C VAL A 248 20.09 11.69 -15.34
N LYS A 249 19.88 12.23 -16.55
CA LYS A 249 20.53 11.73 -17.77
C LYS A 249 22.06 11.83 -17.68
N LYS A 250 22.60 12.96 -17.24
CA LYS A 250 24.05 13.17 -17.05
C LYS A 250 24.66 12.17 -16.06
N LEU A 251 23.95 11.85 -14.96
CA LEU A 251 24.39 10.84 -13.99
C LEU A 251 24.34 9.42 -14.58
N LEU A 252 23.30 9.10 -15.36
CA LEU A 252 23.18 7.82 -16.08
C LEU A 252 24.28 7.63 -17.13
N ASP A 253 24.54 8.64 -17.97
CA ASP A 253 25.56 8.62 -19.02
C ASP A 253 26.97 8.38 -18.44
N LYS A 254 27.22 8.87 -17.22
CA LYS A 254 28.47 8.64 -16.47
C LYS A 254 28.50 7.32 -15.70
N GLY A 255 27.39 6.58 -15.65
CA GLY A 255 27.27 5.36 -14.85
C GLY A 255 27.31 5.58 -13.34
N LEU A 256 27.02 6.80 -12.87
CA LEU A 256 27.00 7.15 -11.44
C LEU A 256 25.69 6.74 -10.76
N ILE A 257 24.62 6.62 -11.55
CA ILE A 257 23.35 6.02 -11.13
C ILE A 257 22.94 4.95 -12.14
N ILE A 258 21.98 4.12 -11.75
CA ILE A 258 21.48 3.01 -12.56
C ILE A 258 19.97 3.17 -12.77
N ASP A 259 19.51 3.00 -13.99
CA ASP A 259 18.09 2.85 -14.35
C ASP A 259 17.86 1.46 -14.97
N THR A 260 16.84 0.76 -14.48
CA THR A 260 16.45 -0.55 -15.02
C THR A 260 15.92 -0.47 -16.46
N LEU A 261 15.30 0.63 -16.87
CA LEU A 261 14.86 0.80 -18.27
C LEU A 261 16.04 1.03 -19.21
N ASP A 262 17.05 1.80 -18.81
CA ASP A 262 18.32 1.92 -19.54
C ASP A 262 19.00 0.55 -19.72
N ILE A 263 19.06 -0.27 -18.65
CA ILE A 263 19.58 -1.64 -18.74
C ILE A 263 18.79 -2.49 -19.75
N LEU A 264 17.47 -2.37 -19.78
CA LEU A 264 16.62 -3.09 -20.74
C LEU A 264 16.86 -2.68 -22.20
N LYS A 265 17.34 -1.46 -22.44
CA LYS A 265 17.70 -0.97 -23.78
C LYS A 265 19.04 -1.53 -24.28
N ASN A 266 19.84 -2.15 -23.40
CA ASN A 266 21.05 -2.85 -23.81
C ASN A 266 20.72 -4.13 -24.60
N LYS A 267 21.18 -4.22 -25.86
CA LYS A 267 20.90 -5.35 -26.76
C LYS A 267 21.30 -6.72 -26.19
N LYS A 268 22.43 -6.80 -25.48
CA LYS A 268 22.90 -8.04 -24.87
C LYS A 268 21.94 -8.51 -23.79
N ILE A 269 21.53 -7.59 -22.92
CA ILE A 269 20.59 -7.86 -21.82
C ILE A 269 19.20 -8.21 -22.37
N LEU A 270 18.74 -7.48 -23.38
CA LEU A 270 17.48 -7.76 -24.06
C LEU A 270 17.46 -9.17 -24.67
N ASN A 271 18.56 -9.63 -25.27
CA ASN A 271 18.67 -10.98 -25.82
C ASN A 271 18.58 -12.05 -24.72
N ILE A 272 19.25 -11.84 -23.59
CA ILE A 272 19.16 -12.73 -22.42
C ILE A 272 17.71 -12.85 -21.95
N LEU A 273 17.00 -11.73 -21.78
CA LEU A 273 15.61 -11.72 -21.33
C LEU A 273 14.63 -12.30 -22.36
N SER A 274 14.73 -11.89 -23.62
CA SER A 274 13.84 -12.33 -24.70
C SER A 274 13.96 -13.83 -25.01
N SER A 275 15.13 -14.44 -24.77
CA SER A 275 15.31 -15.89 -24.87
C SER A 275 14.53 -16.67 -23.80
N LYS A 276 14.17 -16.02 -22.69
CA LYS A 276 13.53 -16.63 -21.53
C LYS A 276 12.05 -16.27 -21.40
N MET A 277 11.65 -15.10 -21.87
CA MET A 277 10.26 -14.67 -21.80
C MET A 277 9.86 -13.70 -22.92
N LYS A 278 8.57 -13.72 -23.26
CA LYS A 278 7.98 -12.74 -24.17
C LYS A 278 7.72 -11.43 -23.43
N ALA A 279 8.03 -10.30 -24.07
CA ALA A 279 7.60 -8.99 -23.58
C ALA A 279 6.05 -8.92 -23.48
N LYS A 280 5.53 -8.13 -22.54
CA LYS A 280 4.08 -7.93 -22.35
C LYS A 280 3.31 -9.24 -22.12
N SER A 281 3.94 -10.21 -21.47
CA SER A 281 3.33 -11.50 -21.12
C SER A 281 2.52 -11.45 -19.81
N ALA A 282 2.80 -10.49 -18.92
CA ALA A 282 2.16 -10.40 -17.62
C ALA A 282 0.86 -9.59 -17.68
N ASP A 283 -0.21 -10.18 -17.13
CA ASP A 283 -1.48 -9.53 -16.88
C ASP A 283 -1.87 -9.74 -15.41
N TYR A 284 -1.40 -8.83 -14.55
CA TYR A 284 -1.71 -8.88 -13.12
C TYR A 284 -3.15 -8.47 -12.78
N ARG A 285 -3.98 -8.07 -13.75
CA ARG A 285 -5.40 -7.77 -13.52
C ARG A 285 -6.26 -9.01 -13.69
N ASN A 286 -6.01 -9.78 -14.76
CA ASN A 286 -6.87 -10.89 -15.16
C ASN A 286 -6.23 -12.29 -15.08
N LYS A 287 -4.90 -12.38 -15.03
CA LYS A 287 -4.13 -13.65 -14.99
C LYS A 287 -3.09 -13.61 -13.88
N TYR A 288 -3.54 -13.27 -12.67
CA TYR A 288 -2.65 -12.93 -11.57
C TYR A 288 -1.70 -14.07 -11.20
N SER A 289 -2.24 -15.25 -10.94
CA SER A 289 -1.47 -16.41 -10.48
C SER A 289 -0.46 -16.85 -11.54
N GLU A 290 -0.87 -16.94 -12.81
CA GLU A 290 -0.01 -17.33 -13.92
C GLU A 290 1.09 -16.30 -14.18
N SER A 291 0.73 -15.01 -14.17
CA SER A 291 1.70 -13.91 -14.37
C SER A 291 2.70 -13.84 -13.23
N LEU A 292 2.28 -14.13 -12.00
CA LEU A 292 3.13 -14.10 -10.82
C LEU A 292 4.16 -15.23 -10.88
N ILE A 293 3.72 -16.48 -11.09
CA ILE A 293 4.64 -17.62 -11.12
C ILE A 293 5.60 -17.55 -12.30
N ALA A 294 5.11 -17.19 -13.49
CA ALA A 294 5.96 -17.05 -14.67
C ALA A 294 7.07 -16.03 -14.42
N ASN A 295 6.75 -14.90 -13.81
CA ASN A 295 7.74 -13.87 -13.51
C ASN A 295 8.79 -14.35 -12.49
N TRP A 296 8.37 -15.05 -11.44
CA TRP A 296 9.30 -15.56 -10.42
C TRP A 296 10.20 -16.69 -10.92
N LYS A 297 9.70 -17.60 -11.77
CA LYS A 297 10.54 -18.63 -12.43
C LYS A 297 11.67 -17.99 -13.22
N ILE A 298 11.36 -16.99 -14.05
CA ILE A 298 12.37 -16.27 -14.83
C ILE A 298 13.34 -15.50 -13.92
N THR A 299 12.85 -14.89 -12.84
CA THR A 299 13.72 -14.21 -11.87
C THR A 299 14.72 -15.18 -11.25
N SER A 300 14.27 -16.34 -10.79
CA SER A 300 15.14 -17.38 -10.23
C SER A 300 16.17 -17.88 -11.25
N ASP A 301 15.76 -18.12 -12.50
CA ASP A 301 16.63 -18.56 -13.59
C ASP A 301 17.70 -17.53 -13.98
N LEU A 302 17.41 -16.24 -13.83
CA LEU A 302 18.35 -15.15 -14.11
C LEU A 302 19.23 -14.82 -12.93
N TYR A 303 18.80 -15.16 -11.72
CA TYR A 303 19.58 -14.97 -10.50
C TYR A 303 20.65 -16.06 -10.35
N GLN A 304 20.28 -17.33 -10.54
CA GLN A 304 21.17 -18.51 -10.41
C GLN A 304 22.04 -18.49 -9.14
N ASP A 305 21.43 -18.26 -7.99
CA ASP A 305 22.12 -18.13 -6.70
C ASP A 305 23.26 -17.10 -6.71
N GLY A 306 23.05 -16.01 -7.45
CA GLY A 306 23.99 -14.92 -7.61
C GLY A 306 25.01 -15.14 -8.71
N LYS A 307 24.92 -16.18 -9.54
CA LYS A 307 25.86 -16.46 -10.64
C LYS A 307 25.33 -16.08 -12.02
N GLY A 308 24.07 -15.68 -12.13
CA GLY A 308 23.46 -15.38 -13.41
C GLY A 308 24.07 -14.15 -14.07
N GLU A 309 24.23 -14.20 -15.39
CA GLU A 309 24.92 -13.16 -16.18
C GLU A 309 24.30 -11.77 -16.00
N LEU A 310 22.97 -11.66 -16.06
CA LEU A 310 22.28 -10.39 -15.83
C LEU A 310 22.46 -9.88 -14.40
N PHE A 311 22.40 -10.77 -13.41
CA PHE A 311 22.62 -10.39 -12.01
C PHE A 311 24.03 -9.82 -11.80
N GLN A 312 25.06 -10.49 -12.32
CA GLN A 312 26.45 -10.04 -12.25
C GLN A 312 26.65 -8.69 -12.94
N TYR A 313 26.06 -8.51 -14.13
CA TYR A 313 26.10 -7.22 -14.83
C TYR A 313 25.53 -6.06 -14.00
N ILE A 314 24.40 -6.28 -13.32
CA ILE A 314 23.78 -5.28 -12.44
C ILE A 314 24.66 -5.01 -11.23
N PHE A 315 25.19 -6.07 -10.61
CA PHE A 315 26.07 -5.97 -9.45
C PHE A 315 27.35 -5.17 -9.77
N ASP A 316 28.00 -5.44 -10.90
CA ASP A 316 29.19 -4.72 -11.35
C ASP A 316 28.90 -3.23 -11.60
N LYS A 317 27.72 -2.91 -12.18
CA LYS A 317 27.28 -1.52 -12.32
C LYS A 317 27.10 -0.84 -10.97
N LEU A 318 26.54 -1.52 -9.97
CA LEU A 318 26.41 -0.99 -8.61
C LEU A 318 27.77 -0.76 -7.95
N VAL A 319 28.68 -1.73 -8.06
CA VAL A 319 30.07 -1.59 -7.58
C VAL A 319 30.74 -0.36 -8.20
N TYR A 320 30.60 -0.19 -9.52
CA TYR A 320 31.13 0.98 -10.22
C TYR A 320 30.51 2.29 -9.72
N ALA A 321 29.18 2.40 -9.70
CA ALA A 321 28.46 3.61 -9.29
C ALA A 321 28.83 4.07 -7.87
N TYR A 322 28.84 3.15 -6.91
CA TYR A 322 29.24 3.47 -5.53
C TYR A 322 30.73 3.83 -5.43
N GLY A 323 31.61 3.06 -6.08
CA GLY A 323 33.05 3.34 -6.06
C GLY A 323 33.41 4.68 -6.68
N GLN A 324 32.78 5.07 -7.79
CA GLN A 324 32.98 6.38 -8.43
C GLN A 324 32.37 7.54 -7.64
N SER A 325 31.38 7.26 -6.79
CA SER A 325 30.76 8.26 -5.91
C SER A 325 31.46 8.41 -4.56
N GLY A 326 32.67 7.86 -4.42
CA GLY A 326 33.50 7.98 -3.21
C GLY A 326 33.11 7.07 -2.05
N TRP A 327 32.20 6.11 -2.26
CA TRP A 327 31.85 5.14 -1.24
C TRP A 327 32.89 4.01 -1.17
N VAL A 328 33.21 3.60 0.05
CA VAL A 328 34.10 2.48 0.32
C VAL A 328 33.29 1.19 0.35
N ILE A 329 33.67 0.22 -0.47
CA ILE A 329 33.08 -1.13 -0.43
C ILE A 329 33.77 -1.91 0.69
N GLY A 330 33.03 -2.21 1.75
CA GLY A 330 33.56 -2.80 2.98
C GLY A 330 32.80 -4.03 3.45
N THR A 331 33.05 -4.41 4.70
CA THR A 331 32.38 -5.56 5.35
C THR A 331 31.10 -5.18 6.08
N PHE A 332 30.90 -3.91 6.41
CA PHE A 332 29.74 -3.39 7.13
C PHE A 332 29.17 -2.15 6.44
N ASP A 333 27.87 -1.92 6.61
CA ASP A 333 27.20 -0.73 6.10
C ASP A 333 27.32 0.43 7.10
N GLY A 334 27.75 1.58 6.61
CA GLY A 334 27.91 2.80 7.40
C GLY A 334 27.55 4.02 6.57
N ILE A 335 26.32 4.52 6.75
CA ILE A 335 25.83 5.71 6.03
C ILE A 335 26.73 6.93 6.30
N PHE A 336 27.23 7.10 7.53
CA PHE A 336 28.11 8.22 7.90
C PHE A 336 29.55 8.06 7.43
N THR A 337 30.02 6.82 7.29
CA THR A 337 31.38 6.52 6.84
C THR A 337 31.44 6.29 5.33
N HIS A 338 30.33 6.55 4.61
CA HIS A 338 30.15 6.24 3.20
C HIS A 338 30.64 4.82 2.86
N THR A 339 30.31 3.86 3.73
CA THR A 339 30.70 2.46 3.56
C THR A 339 29.48 1.64 3.19
N ILE A 340 29.58 0.85 2.14
CA ILE A 340 28.54 -0.09 1.73
C ILE A 340 29.11 -1.50 1.69
N SER A 341 28.38 -2.47 2.22
CA SER A 341 28.82 -3.86 2.19
C SER A 341 28.53 -4.51 0.84
N GLU A 342 29.36 -5.49 0.45
CA GLU A 342 29.10 -6.33 -0.73
C GLU A 342 27.73 -7.02 -0.63
N ARG A 343 27.31 -7.39 0.58
CA ARG A 343 25.99 -7.98 0.86
C ARG A 343 24.86 -7.01 0.50
N THR A 344 24.97 -5.73 0.87
CA THR A 344 23.98 -4.70 0.53
C THR A 344 23.94 -4.42 -0.97
N LEU A 345 25.11 -4.38 -1.64
CA LEU A 345 25.17 -4.27 -3.10
C LEU A 345 24.50 -5.46 -3.79
N LYS A 346 24.73 -6.69 -3.31
CA LYS A 346 24.03 -7.89 -3.80
C LYS A 346 22.52 -7.80 -3.62
N GLN A 347 22.05 -7.27 -2.49
CA GLN A 347 20.61 -7.07 -2.26
C GLN A 347 20.03 -5.99 -3.19
N LYS A 348 20.73 -4.86 -3.37
CA LYS A 348 20.33 -3.84 -4.35
C LYS A 348 20.25 -4.45 -5.77
N ALA A 349 21.22 -5.26 -6.15
CA ALA A 349 21.23 -5.97 -7.44
C ALA A 349 20.02 -6.90 -7.59
N LYS A 350 19.61 -7.60 -6.52
CA LYS A 350 18.40 -8.42 -6.51
C LYS A 350 17.13 -7.60 -6.78
N PHE A 351 16.97 -6.44 -6.13
CA PHE A 351 15.79 -5.59 -6.37
C PHE A 351 15.75 -5.04 -7.80
N LEU A 352 16.90 -4.61 -8.33
CA LEU A 352 17.02 -4.15 -9.72
C LEU A 352 16.70 -5.28 -10.72
N LEU A 353 17.25 -6.48 -10.52
CA LEU A 353 16.93 -7.65 -11.33
C LEU A 353 15.42 -7.92 -11.30
N LYS A 354 14.81 -7.90 -10.10
CA LYS A 354 13.39 -8.16 -9.97
C LYS A 354 12.54 -7.12 -10.70
N ASN A 355 12.89 -5.84 -10.62
CA ASN A 355 12.20 -4.80 -11.38
C ASN A 355 12.40 -4.95 -12.89
N ILE A 356 13.60 -5.26 -13.37
CA ILE A 356 13.89 -5.52 -14.81
C ILE A 356 12.95 -6.60 -15.36
N VAL A 357 12.84 -7.76 -14.69
CA VAL A 357 11.96 -8.86 -15.11
C VAL A 357 10.49 -8.43 -15.04
N THR A 358 10.08 -7.73 -13.97
CA THR A 358 8.71 -7.21 -13.81
C THR A 358 8.34 -6.26 -14.94
N ARG A 359 9.17 -5.26 -15.18
CA ARG A 359 9.00 -4.25 -16.21
C ARG A 359 8.92 -4.88 -17.60
N TYR A 360 9.89 -5.71 -17.97
CA TYR A 360 9.90 -6.36 -19.26
C TYR A 360 8.65 -7.23 -19.49
N SER A 361 8.19 -7.94 -18.45
CA SER A 361 6.98 -8.75 -18.51
C SER A 361 5.69 -7.95 -18.74
N ILE A 362 5.62 -6.72 -18.23
CA ILE A 362 4.42 -5.86 -18.36
C ILE A 362 4.45 -5.06 -19.66
N ALA A 363 5.59 -4.45 -20.01
CA ALA A 363 5.66 -3.42 -21.06
C ALA A 363 6.84 -3.59 -22.04
N GLY A 364 7.72 -4.58 -21.85
CA GLY A 364 8.88 -4.78 -22.70
C GLY A 364 9.92 -3.66 -22.55
N ILE A 365 10.33 -3.06 -23.67
CA ILE A 365 11.29 -1.94 -23.74
C ILE A 365 10.65 -0.60 -24.10
N GLU A 366 9.34 -0.58 -24.35
CA GLU A 366 8.62 0.65 -24.74
C GLU A 366 8.65 1.66 -23.61
N ASP A 367 8.75 2.96 -23.87
CA ASP A 367 8.72 3.96 -22.80
C ASP A 367 7.33 4.09 -22.14
N LYS A 368 6.26 3.69 -22.85
CA LYS A 368 4.89 3.75 -22.34
C LYS A 368 4.65 2.70 -21.25
N TRP A 369 4.26 3.15 -20.05
CA TRP A 369 3.94 2.30 -18.92
C TRP A 369 2.43 2.17 -18.71
N PRO A 370 1.85 0.95 -18.64
CA PRO A 370 0.40 0.76 -18.47
C PRO A 370 -0.18 1.28 -17.15
N PHE A 371 0.67 1.62 -16.18
CA PHE A 371 0.27 2.15 -14.88
C PHE A 371 0.81 3.58 -14.66
N ASP A 372 1.05 4.35 -15.72
CA ASP A 372 1.56 5.74 -15.66
C ASP A 372 0.55 6.77 -15.11
N SER A 373 -0.73 6.41 -15.17
CA SER A 373 -1.85 7.29 -14.87
C SER A 373 -2.61 6.82 -13.63
N HIS A 374 -3.08 7.78 -12.84
CA HIS A 374 -4.02 7.51 -11.75
C HIS A 374 -5.34 6.97 -12.30
N SER A 375 -5.80 5.87 -11.73
CA SER A 375 -7.06 5.22 -12.10
C SER A 375 -7.86 4.78 -10.86
N GLU A 376 -7.48 5.29 -9.68
CA GLU A 376 -8.09 4.91 -8.41
C GLU A 376 -9.43 5.62 -8.21
N GLU A 377 -10.50 4.85 -8.01
CA GLU A 377 -11.87 5.38 -7.98
C GLU A 377 -12.47 5.47 -6.57
N MET A 378 -11.75 4.94 -5.59
CA MET A 378 -12.19 4.79 -4.21
C MET A 378 -11.01 4.75 -3.25
N VAL A 379 -11.31 4.81 -1.94
CA VAL A 379 -10.33 4.66 -0.87
C VAL A 379 -10.56 3.32 -0.16
N VAL A 380 -9.48 2.62 0.16
CA VAL A 380 -9.50 1.42 1.01
C VAL A 380 -8.60 1.67 2.21
N ILE A 381 -9.16 1.65 3.41
CA ILE A 381 -8.39 1.72 4.66
C ILE A 381 -8.04 0.29 5.05
N THR A 382 -6.77 -0.10 4.89
CA THR A 382 -6.32 -1.48 5.12
C THR A 382 -4.81 -1.58 5.32
N ASP A 383 -4.36 -2.69 5.88
CA ASP A 383 -2.96 -3.09 5.89
C ASP A 383 -2.58 -3.79 4.58
N GLY A 384 -1.70 -3.16 3.80
CA GLY A 384 -1.18 -3.70 2.54
C GLY A 384 -2.21 -3.74 1.42
N GLY A 385 -1.98 -4.59 0.40
CA GLY A 385 -2.92 -4.77 -0.70
C GLY A 385 -2.34 -5.62 -1.81
N TYR A 386 -3.21 -6.24 -2.60
CA TYR A 386 -2.85 -7.13 -3.70
C TYR A 386 -3.24 -6.55 -5.06
N ALA A 387 -3.31 -5.22 -5.17
CA ALA A 387 -3.60 -4.51 -6.41
C ALA A 387 -2.45 -4.69 -7.44
N PRO A 388 -2.70 -4.62 -8.76
CA PRO A 388 -3.94 -4.14 -9.39
C PRO A 388 -5.03 -5.19 -9.46
N PHE A 389 -6.26 -4.73 -9.71
CA PHE A 389 -7.47 -5.55 -9.76
C PHE A 389 -8.15 -5.45 -11.14
N SER A 390 -9.06 -6.38 -11.45
CA SER A 390 -9.73 -6.44 -12.76
C SER A 390 -10.63 -5.25 -13.06
N HIS A 391 -11.36 -4.74 -12.06
CA HIS A 391 -12.39 -3.72 -12.26
C HIS A 391 -12.03 -2.40 -11.58
N ILE A 392 -12.00 -2.37 -10.25
CA ILE A 392 -11.88 -1.12 -9.47
C ILE A 392 -10.51 -1.03 -8.80
N ASN A 393 -9.75 0.03 -9.15
CA ASN A 393 -8.53 0.42 -8.45
C ASN A 393 -8.87 1.35 -7.28
N ALA A 394 -8.00 1.34 -6.27
CA ALA A 394 -8.23 2.11 -5.05
C ALA A 394 -6.92 2.63 -4.48
N PHE A 395 -6.98 3.80 -3.86
CA PHE A 395 -5.93 4.25 -2.96
C PHE A 395 -5.98 3.43 -1.68
N ALA A 396 -4.85 2.89 -1.25
CA ALA A 396 -4.73 2.14 0.00
C ALA A 396 -4.18 3.05 1.10
N VAL A 397 -4.99 3.39 2.10
CA VAL A 397 -4.59 4.17 3.27
C VAL A 397 -4.27 3.22 4.42
N PHE A 398 -3.08 3.39 5.02
CA PHE A 398 -2.65 2.57 6.14
C PHE A 398 -3.55 2.75 7.35
N SER A 399 -3.95 1.63 7.95
CA SER A 399 -5.10 1.62 8.86
C SER A 399 -4.72 1.70 10.35
N ARG A 400 -3.43 1.59 10.69
CA ARG A 400 -2.96 1.52 12.08
C ARG A 400 -2.39 2.82 12.63
N ASP A 401 -2.06 3.79 11.77
CA ASP A 401 -1.69 5.14 12.22
C ASP A 401 -2.96 5.99 12.36
N LEU A 402 -3.58 5.93 13.53
CA LEU A 402 -4.82 6.64 13.82
C LEU A 402 -4.67 8.16 13.77
N ASN A 403 -3.48 8.69 14.01
CA ASN A 403 -3.22 10.13 13.96
C ASN A 403 -3.20 10.63 12.51
N ALA A 404 -2.62 9.85 11.59
CA ALA A 404 -2.54 10.20 10.18
C ALA A 404 -3.78 9.75 9.37
N LEU A 405 -4.61 8.85 9.91
CA LEU A 405 -5.69 8.18 9.18
C LEU A 405 -6.65 9.16 8.48
N LEU A 406 -7.17 10.15 9.22
CA LEU A 406 -8.13 11.11 8.67
C LEU A 406 -7.51 11.96 7.56
N THR A 407 -6.34 12.53 7.80
CA THR A 407 -5.63 13.39 6.85
C THR A 407 -5.34 12.64 5.55
N ASN A 408 -4.83 11.41 5.66
CA ASN A 408 -4.52 10.57 4.51
C ASN A 408 -5.78 10.16 3.74
N THR A 409 -6.88 9.90 4.46
CA THR A 409 -8.18 9.58 3.85
C THR A 409 -8.74 10.78 3.10
N LYS A 410 -8.68 12.00 3.67
CA LYS A 410 -9.11 13.23 2.99
C LYS A 410 -8.30 13.51 1.72
N LEU A 411 -6.98 13.44 1.82
CA LEU A 411 -6.08 13.62 0.67
C LEU A 411 -6.45 12.67 -0.49
N THR A 412 -6.67 11.38 -0.18
CA THR A 412 -7.02 10.39 -1.20
C THR A 412 -8.43 10.58 -1.77
N ILE A 413 -9.41 11.04 -0.98
CA ILE A 413 -10.73 11.45 -1.49
C ILE A 413 -10.60 12.58 -2.52
N ASP A 414 -9.78 13.59 -2.22
CA ASP A 414 -9.59 14.72 -3.11
C ASP A 414 -8.88 14.32 -4.40
N LEU A 415 -7.91 13.40 -4.33
CA LEU A 415 -7.26 12.83 -5.53
C LEU A 415 -8.25 12.07 -6.43
N VAL A 416 -9.19 11.30 -5.86
CA VAL A 416 -10.26 10.64 -6.63
C VAL A 416 -11.11 11.68 -7.35
N ARG A 417 -11.54 12.73 -6.63
CA ARG A 417 -12.38 13.80 -7.21
C ARG A 417 -11.67 14.57 -8.31
N SER A 418 -10.39 14.93 -8.12
CA SER A 418 -9.60 15.61 -9.14
C SER A 418 -9.42 14.73 -10.38
N SER A 419 -9.16 13.44 -10.19
CA SER A 419 -9.04 12.48 -11.30
C SER A 419 -10.34 12.34 -12.10
N ARG A 420 -11.50 12.39 -11.45
CA ARG A 420 -12.81 12.46 -12.14
C ARG A 420 -12.94 13.76 -12.93
N LYS A 421 -12.68 14.93 -12.31
CA LYS A 421 -12.78 16.25 -12.97
C LYS A 421 -11.86 16.42 -14.17
N GLU A 422 -10.69 15.79 -14.13
CA GLU A 422 -9.72 15.78 -15.23
C GLU A 422 -10.04 14.70 -16.29
N ASN A 423 -11.18 14.00 -16.17
CA ASN A 423 -11.61 12.93 -17.06
C ASN A 423 -10.59 11.78 -17.19
N LYS A 424 -9.76 11.57 -16.16
CA LYS A 424 -8.81 10.44 -16.07
C LYS A 424 -9.51 9.14 -15.70
N ILE A 425 -10.65 9.24 -15.03
CA ILE A 425 -11.48 8.10 -14.60
C ILE A 425 -12.85 8.24 -15.26
N LYS A 426 -13.37 7.14 -15.81
CA LYS A 426 -14.73 7.05 -16.37
C LYS A 426 -15.62 6.23 -15.44
N ASP A 427 -16.93 6.42 -15.53
CA ASP A 427 -17.88 5.61 -14.74
C ASP A 427 -17.69 4.12 -15.05
N PRO A 428 -17.29 3.30 -14.06
CA PRO A 428 -17.03 1.88 -14.28
C PRO A 428 -18.33 1.05 -14.31
N VAL A 429 -19.47 1.65 -13.96
CA VAL A 429 -20.76 0.95 -13.90
C VAL A 429 -21.43 1.04 -15.28
N GLU A 430 -21.33 -0.02 -16.09
CA GLU A 430 -21.90 -0.05 -17.45
C GLU A 430 -23.40 0.29 -17.53
N LYS A 431 -24.17 -0.07 -16.48
CA LYS A 431 -25.61 0.19 -16.37
C LYS A 431 -25.94 1.40 -15.50
N SER A 432 -24.99 2.31 -15.36
CA SER A 432 -25.17 3.54 -14.60
C SER A 432 -26.28 4.40 -15.19
N LYS A 433 -27.07 5.00 -14.30
CA LYS A 433 -28.06 6.03 -14.66
C LYS A 433 -27.51 7.44 -14.48
N LEU A 434 -26.22 7.58 -14.14
CA LEU A 434 -25.56 8.86 -13.96
C LEU A 434 -25.20 9.47 -15.31
N THR A 435 -25.44 10.76 -15.48
CA THR A 435 -24.79 11.53 -16.55
C THR A 435 -23.32 11.74 -16.22
N GLU A 436 -22.51 12.20 -17.19
CA GLU A 436 -21.11 12.55 -16.95
C GLU A 436 -20.97 13.57 -15.80
N ASN A 437 -21.78 14.63 -15.81
CA ASN A 437 -21.81 15.61 -14.72
C ASN A 437 -22.23 15.02 -13.37
N ASP A 438 -23.20 14.09 -13.37
CA ASP A 438 -23.60 13.41 -12.13
C ASP A 438 -22.43 12.57 -11.58
N PHE A 439 -21.71 11.84 -12.45
CA PHE A 439 -20.54 11.03 -12.05
C PHE A 439 -19.40 11.85 -11.45
N LEU A 440 -19.12 13.04 -12.00
CA LEU A 440 -18.11 13.96 -11.44
C LEU A 440 -18.41 14.32 -9.97
N SER A 441 -19.70 14.37 -9.62
CA SER A 441 -20.19 14.68 -8.27
C SER A 441 -20.59 13.46 -7.44
N ALA A 442 -20.50 12.25 -8.01
CA ALA A 442 -20.92 11.02 -7.36
C ALA A 442 -20.12 10.78 -6.06
N PRO A 443 -20.67 10.05 -5.08
CA PRO A 443 -20.00 9.85 -3.81
C PRO A 443 -18.66 9.12 -3.98
N VAL A 444 -17.69 9.42 -3.11
CA VAL A 444 -16.47 8.62 -3.02
C VAL A 444 -16.69 7.51 -1.99
N LEU A 445 -16.53 6.27 -2.43
CA LEU A 445 -16.63 5.10 -1.57
C LEU A 445 -15.34 4.92 -0.76
N ILE A 446 -15.49 4.65 0.53
CA ILE A 446 -14.41 4.32 1.45
C ILE A 446 -14.67 2.92 1.99
N SER A 447 -13.83 1.96 1.65
CA SER A 447 -13.87 0.61 2.23
C SER A 447 -12.96 0.56 3.45
N ASN A 448 -13.54 0.68 4.64
CA ASN A 448 -12.85 0.49 5.91
C ASN A 448 -12.78 -1.01 6.22
N LYS A 449 -11.57 -1.59 6.27
CA LYS A 449 -11.39 -3.04 6.41
C LYS A 449 -10.69 -3.42 7.70
N ALA A 450 -11.20 -4.47 8.34
CA ALA A 450 -10.46 -5.22 9.35
C ALA A 450 -10.25 -6.66 8.85
N ILE A 451 -9.05 -7.18 9.06
CA ILE A 451 -8.58 -8.46 8.54
C ILE A 451 -8.56 -9.47 9.67
N LEU A 452 -9.37 -10.50 9.55
CA LEU A 452 -9.53 -11.53 10.57
C LEU A 452 -8.85 -12.80 10.05
N LYS A 453 -7.73 -13.13 10.67
CA LYS A 453 -6.92 -14.29 10.29
C LYS A 453 -7.41 -15.53 11.05
N ASP A 454 -7.36 -16.67 10.37
CA ASP A 454 -7.57 -18.01 10.95
C ASP A 454 -8.95 -18.26 11.61
N ILE A 455 -9.98 -17.51 11.21
CA ILE A 455 -11.36 -17.81 11.59
C ILE A 455 -11.89 -18.95 10.73
N GLN A 456 -12.51 -19.94 11.37
CA GLN A 456 -13.08 -21.11 10.70
C GLN A 456 -14.32 -20.73 9.87
N GLU A 457 -14.58 -21.44 8.77
CA GLU A 457 -15.72 -21.15 7.90
C GLU A 457 -17.07 -21.39 8.61
N GLU A 458 -17.14 -22.36 9.51
CA GLU A 458 -18.28 -22.61 10.39
C GLU A 458 -18.54 -21.42 11.32
N SER A 459 -17.47 -20.84 11.89
CA SER A 459 -17.55 -19.63 12.73
C SER A 459 -18.02 -18.43 11.90
N TRP A 460 -17.56 -18.26 10.66
CA TRP A 460 -18.08 -17.21 9.77
C TRP A 460 -19.59 -17.34 9.52
N LYS A 461 -20.07 -18.56 9.25
CA LYS A 461 -21.52 -18.83 9.09
C LYS A 461 -22.30 -18.52 10.38
N ALA A 462 -21.78 -18.93 11.53
CA ALA A 462 -22.40 -18.64 12.82
C ALA A 462 -22.44 -17.13 13.12
N LEU A 463 -21.32 -16.43 12.94
CA LEU A 463 -21.19 -14.99 13.17
C LEU A 463 -22.10 -14.17 12.24
N THR A 464 -22.17 -14.51 10.96
CA THR A 464 -23.07 -13.84 10.01
C THR A 464 -24.55 -14.04 10.37
N SER A 465 -24.93 -15.20 10.92
CA SER A 465 -26.30 -15.50 11.36
C SER A 465 -26.73 -14.73 12.62
N LEU A 466 -25.79 -14.13 13.37
CA LEU A 466 -26.11 -13.25 14.49
C LEU A 466 -26.93 -12.03 14.03
N ASN A 467 -26.83 -11.63 12.76
CA ASN A 467 -27.54 -10.48 12.17
C ASN A 467 -27.48 -9.25 13.09
N LEU A 468 -26.28 -8.70 13.26
CA LEU A 468 -26.04 -7.55 14.16
C LEU A 468 -26.56 -6.23 13.58
N ASN A 469 -27.18 -6.25 12.40
CA ASN A 469 -27.53 -5.08 11.61
C ASN A 469 -28.41 -4.11 12.39
N THR A 470 -29.39 -4.62 13.15
CA THR A 470 -30.29 -3.80 13.97
C THR A 470 -29.55 -3.05 15.06
N ILE A 471 -28.52 -3.64 15.66
CA ILE A 471 -27.80 -3.06 16.80
C ILE A 471 -26.74 -2.09 16.32
N LEU A 472 -25.96 -2.48 15.31
CA LEU A 472 -24.92 -1.62 14.74
C LEU A 472 -25.54 -0.43 13.99
N GLY A 473 -26.70 -0.62 13.35
CA GLY A 473 -27.43 0.42 12.64
C GLY A 473 -28.24 1.37 13.53
N ALA A 474 -28.42 1.02 14.81
CA ALA A 474 -29.07 1.86 15.81
C ALA A 474 -28.09 2.74 16.62
N ILE A 475 -26.78 2.69 16.31
CA ILE A 475 -25.78 3.55 16.95
C ILE A 475 -26.13 5.02 16.66
N ASN A 476 -26.35 5.80 17.71
CA ASN A 476 -26.54 7.23 17.60
C ASN A 476 -25.18 7.95 17.53
N TRP A 477 -24.66 8.12 16.32
CA TRP A 477 -23.36 8.78 16.06
C TRP A 477 -23.26 10.23 16.54
N ASP A 478 -24.40 10.85 16.87
CA ASP A 478 -24.46 12.21 17.40
C ASP A 478 -24.34 12.23 18.94
N SER A 479 -24.45 11.07 19.60
CA SER A 479 -24.32 10.95 21.04
C SER A 479 -22.86 11.05 21.48
N ASN A 480 -22.59 11.90 22.49
CA ASN A 480 -21.29 11.95 23.16
C ASN A 480 -20.91 10.60 23.80
N GLU A 481 -21.88 9.73 24.10
CA GLU A 481 -21.61 8.39 24.64
C GLU A 481 -20.85 7.52 23.66
N VAL A 482 -21.11 7.64 22.35
CA VAL A 482 -20.41 6.86 21.29
C VAL A 482 -18.93 7.20 21.26
N LEU A 483 -18.54 8.42 21.65
CA LEU A 483 -17.14 8.80 21.79
C LEU A 483 -16.44 8.07 22.93
N ASN A 484 -17.16 7.48 23.90
CA ASN A 484 -16.61 6.79 25.05
C ASN A 484 -16.74 5.26 24.98
N TRP A 485 -17.38 4.72 23.93
CA TRP A 485 -17.51 3.27 23.74
C TRP A 485 -16.14 2.59 23.66
N ARG A 486 -16.04 1.45 24.35
CA ARG A 486 -14.88 0.58 24.44
C ARG A 486 -15.21 -0.77 23.81
N LYS A 487 -14.18 -1.61 23.65
CA LYS A 487 -14.35 -2.98 23.17
C LYS A 487 -15.36 -3.78 24.01
N SER A 488 -15.36 -3.59 25.34
CA SER A 488 -16.28 -4.28 26.25
C SER A 488 -17.75 -4.05 25.94
N ASP A 489 -18.12 -2.87 25.41
CA ASP A 489 -19.50 -2.57 25.01
C ASP A 489 -19.96 -3.41 23.80
N PHE A 490 -19.01 -3.76 22.92
CA PHE A 490 -19.27 -4.69 21.81
C PHE A 490 -19.33 -6.13 22.30
N GLU A 491 -18.41 -6.53 23.18
CA GLU A 491 -18.37 -7.87 23.78
C GLU A 491 -19.70 -8.22 24.44
N GLU A 492 -20.20 -7.34 25.32
CA GLU A 492 -21.45 -7.56 26.06
C GLU A 492 -22.64 -7.78 25.11
N LYS A 493 -22.79 -6.91 24.11
CA LYS A 493 -23.89 -6.98 23.14
C LYS A 493 -23.83 -8.26 22.30
N ILE A 494 -22.66 -8.63 21.80
CA ILE A 494 -22.49 -9.79 20.92
C ILE A 494 -22.70 -11.10 21.71
N ILE A 495 -22.15 -11.19 22.92
CA ILE A 495 -22.33 -12.36 23.79
C ILE A 495 -23.81 -12.53 24.16
N SER A 496 -24.51 -11.44 24.48
CA SER A 496 -25.95 -11.48 24.80
C SER A 496 -26.79 -12.04 23.65
N ILE A 497 -26.57 -11.57 22.41
CA ILE A 497 -27.30 -12.04 21.22
C ILE A 497 -26.99 -13.51 20.93
N SER A 498 -25.71 -13.88 21.01
CA SER A 498 -25.28 -15.25 20.76
C SER A 498 -25.98 -16.24 21.70
N LYS A 499 -26.07 -15.90 22.99
CA LYS A 499 -26.84 -16.66 23.99
C LYS A 499 -28.31 -16.74 23.64
N ASN A 500 -28.94 -15.61 23.29
CA ASN A 500 -30.37 -15.55 22.96
C ASN A 500 -30.72 -16.38 21.73
N LYS A 501 -29.84 -16.40 20.71
CA LYS A 501 -30.03 -17.16 19.47
C LYS A 501 -29.54 -18.62 19.57
N LYS A 502 -28.95 -19.02 20.70
CA LYS A 502 -28.34 -20.35 20.90
C LYS A 502 -27.31 -20.71 19.82
N ILE A 503 -26.60 -19.72 19.30
CA ILE A 503 -25.56 -19.92 18.28
C ILE A 503 -24.26 -20.27 19.01
N LYS A 504 -23.61 -21.37 18.60
CA LYS A 504 -22.29 -21.76 19.12
C LYS A 504 -21.21 -21.20 18.20
N ILE A 505 -20.26 -20.47 18.77
CA ILE A 505 -19.09 -19.92 18.08
C ILE A 505 -17.88 -20.26 18.93
N GLU A 506 -16.78 -20.65 18.29
CA GLU A 506 -15.52 -20.85 18.99
C GLU A 506 -15.07 -19.56 19.67
N LEU A 507 -14.67 -19.65 20.93
CA LEU A 507 -14.40 -18.47 21.77
C LEU A 507 -13.33 -17.56 21.17
N ARG A 508 -12.26 -18.16 20.61
CA ARG A 508 -11.20 -17.44 19.91
C ARG A 508 -11.75 -16.64 18.72
N ASP A 509 -12.58 -17.27 17.88
CA ASP A 509 -13.13 -16.66 16.68
C ASP A 509 -14.11 -15.53 17.03
N ALA A 510 -14.89 -15.70 18.11
CA ALA A 510 -15.74 -14.65 18.65
C ALA A 510 -14.93 -13.42 19.08
N PHE A 511 -13.81 -13.62 19.79
CA PHE A 511 -12.94 -12.50 20.19
C PHE A 511 -12.32 -11.79 18.98
N LEU A 512 -11.80 -12.54 18.01
CA LEU A 512 -11.24 -11.96 16.77
C LEU A 512 -12.29 -11.16 16.00
N PHE A 513 -13.53 -11.65 15.96
CA PHE A 513 -14.64 -10.93 15.34
C PHE A 513 -14.99 -9.63 16.07
N ILE A 514 -15.04 -9.66 17.40
CA ILE A 514 -15.30 -8.47 18.21
C ILE A 514 -14.17 -7.45 18.07
N ASP A 515 -12.90 -7.90 18.09
CA ASP A 515 -11.74 -7.05 17.84
C ASP A 515 -11.83 -6.37 16.46
N GLY A 516 -12.17 -7.14 15.43
CA GLY A 516 -12.37 -6.61 14.08
C GLY A 516 -13.49 -5.58 13.99
N LEU A 517 -14.64 -5.82 14.63
CA LEU A 517 -15.73 -4.86 14.68
C LEU A 517 -15.36 -3.58 15.42
N TYR A 518 -14.70 -3.71 16.56
CA TYR A 518 -14.26 -2.56 17.34
C TYR A 518 -13.19 -1.76 16.58
N GLU A 519 -12.27 -2.41 15.88
CA GLU A 519 -11.28 -1.75 15.02
C GLU A 519 -11.96 -0.92 13.91
N LEU A 520 -12.97 -1.48 13.24
CA LEU A 520 -13.75 -0.74 12.24
C LEU A 520 -14.46 0.46 12.86
N PHE A 521 -15.14 0.24 13.99
CA PHE A 521 -15.86 1.27 14.72
C PHE A 521 -14.92 2.40 15.18
N ASP A 522 -13.76 2.07 15.74
CA ASP A 522 -12.84 3.04 16.32
C ASP A 522 -12.25 3.97 15.25
N ARG A 523 -11.87 3.43 14.10
CA ARG A 523 -11.45 4.21 12.94
C ARG A 523 -12.53 5.16 12.47
N LEU A 524 -13.76 4.67 12.34
CA LEU A 524 -14.90 5.49 11.93
C LEU A 524 -15.19 6.58 12.97
N ARG A 525 -15.21 6.24 14.26
CA ARG A 525 -15.38 7.15 15.40
C ARG A 525 -14.35 8.29 15.36
N ILE A 526 -13.07 7.97 15.10
CA ILE A 526 -12.00 8.96 15.00
C ILE A 526 -12.22 9.90 13.81
N MET A 527 -12.55 9.36 12.64
CA MET A 527 -12.83 10.20 11.46
C MET A 527 -14.08 11.07 11.64
N MET A 528 -15.09 10.59 12.36
CA MET A 528 -16.34 11.29 12.65
C MET A 528 -16.19 12.47 13.63
N LYS A 529 -15.06 12.57 14.36
CA LYS A 529 -14.74 13.75 15.18
C LYS A 529 -14.53 15.00 14.34
N ASP A 530 -14.14 14.84 13.07
CA ASP A 530 -13.97 15.95 12.15
C ASP A 530 -15.32 16.37 11.56
N LYS A 531 -15.69 17.64 11.82
CA LYS A 531 -16.97 18.21 11.39
C LYS A 531 -17.17 18.09 9.87
N TYR A 532 -16.14 18.35 9.07
CA TYR A 532 -16.28 18.34 7.61
C TYR A 532 -16.45 16.92 7.07
N PHE A 533 -15.66 15.97 7.55
CA PHE A 533 -15.77 14.56 7.18
C PHE A 533 -17.16 14.00 7.54
N ARG A 534 -17.65 14.30 8.75
CA ARG A 534 -19.00 13.95 9.18
C ARG A 534 -20.08 14.54 8.27
N GLN A 535 -19.99 15.82 7.94
CA GLN A 535 -20.94 16.47 7.03
C GLN A 535 -20.94 15.83 5.63
N MET A 536 -19.78 15.40 5.14
CA MET A 536 -19.69 14.69 3.86
C MET A 536 -20.41 13.34 3.90
N ILE A 537 -20.39 12.61 5.01
CA ILE A 537 -21.16 11.35 5.15
C ILE A 537 -22.65 11.63 5.22
N LEU A 538 -23.08 12.54 6.11
CA LEU A 538 -24.50 12.87 6.32
C LEU A 538 -25.20 13.31 5.03
N HIS A 539 -24.49 14.07 4.19
CA HIS A 539 -25.01 14.55 2.91
C HIS A 539 -24.85 13.55 1.76
N GLY A 540 -24.26 12.37 2.00
CA GLY A 540 -24.05 11.33 1.00
C GLY A 540 -22.94 11.65 0.00
N ASN A 541 -22.04 12.57 0.30
CA ASN A 541 -20.89 12.92 -0.56
C ASN A 541 -19.75 11.90 -0.47
N ILE A 542 -19.70 11.15 0.63
CA ILE A 542 -18.87 9.96 0.82
C ILE A 542 -19.69 8.87 1.50
N VAL A 543 -19.34 7.61 1.26
CA VAL A 543 -19.98 6.45 1.88
C VAL A 543 -18.89 5.56 2.47
N VAL A 544 -19.02 5.18 3.75
CA VAL A 544 -18.05 4.29 4.41
C VAL A 544 -18.62 2.88 4.56
N LEU A 545 -18.09 1.93 3.79
CA LEU A 545 -18.39 0.50 3.95
C LEU A 545 -17.40 -0.14 4.92
N ASN A 546 -17.91 -0.54 6.07
CA ASN A 546 -17.15 -1.21 7.12
C ASN A 546 -17.21 -2.72 6.87
N THR A 547 -16.09 -3.33 6.47
CA THR A 547 -16.05 -4.73 6.02
C THR A 547 -15.06 -5.54 6.83
N LEU A 548 -15.52 -6.69 7.35
CA LEU A 548 -14.63 -7.73 7.85
C LEU A 548 -14.25 -8.66 6.69
N VAL A 549 -12.95 -8.88 6.55
CA VAL A 549 -12.39 -9.73 5.50
C VAL A 549 -11.56 -10.84 6.13
N ASP A 550 -11.41 -11.97 5.42
CA ASP A 550 -10.52 -13.05 5.84
C ASP A 550 -9.04 -12.74 5.54
N ASN A 551 -8.17 -13.73 5.77
CA ASN A 551 -6.72 -13.61 5.53
C ASN A 551 -6.40 -13.22 4.07
N ASN A 552 -7.16 -13.72 3.10
CA ASN A 552 -7.01 -13.45 1.68
C ASN A 552 -7.78 -12.21 1.20
N ARG A 553 -8.33 -11.44 2.14
CA ARG A 553 -9.08 -10.19 1.89
C ARG A 553 -10.41 -10.42 1.18
N MET A 554 -10.97 -11.64 1.21
CA MET A 554 -12.32 -11.90 0.76
C MET A 554 -13.31 -11.33 1.79
N ALA A 555 -14.30 -10.59 1.32
CA ALA A 555 -15.31 -10.01 2.19
C ALA A 555 -16.23 -11.10 2.76
N LYS A 556 -16.39 -11.09 4.08
CA LYS A 556 -17.20 -12.07 4.82
C LYS A 556 -18.39 -11.44 5.52
N TYR A 557 -18.27 -10.17 5.95
CA TYR A 557 -19.32 -9.46 6.67
C TYR A 557 -19.23 -7.94 6.45
N ILE A 558 -20.37 -7.29 6.23
CA ILE A 558 -20.49 -5.82 6.23
C ILE A 558 -21.12 -5.39 7.56
N ALA A 559 -20.41 -4.56 8.32
CA ALA A 559 -20.91 -3.99 9.57
C ALA A 559 -21.79 -2.78 9.28
N HIS A 560 -23.03 -2.80 9.79
CA HIS A 560 -24.04 -1.77 9.52
C HIS A 560 -23.86 -0.52 10.38
N PHE A 561 -22.69 0.11 10.32
CA PHE A 561 -22.47 1.43 10.91
C PHE A 561 -23.10 2.51 10.03
N VAL A 562 -24.43 2.64 10.14
CA VAL A 562 -25.24 3.62 9.41
C VAL A 562 -25.16 4.96 10.14
N ILE A 563 -24.85 6.03 9.42
CA ILE A 563 -24.63 7.38 9.95
C ILE A 563 -25.78 8.30 9.57
#